data_AF-A0A8T6HNP3-F1
#
_entry.id   AF-A0A8T6HNP3-F1
#
_cell.length_a   1.000
_cell.length_b   1.000
_cell.length_c   1.000
_cell.angle_alpha   90.00
_cell.angle_beta   90.00
_cell.angle_gamma   90.00
#
_symmetry.space_group_name_H-M   'P 1'
#
loop_
_entity.id
_entity.type
_entity.pdbx_description
1 polymer ?
#
loop_
_entity_poly.entity_id
_entity_poly.type
_entity_poly.pdbx_seq_one_letter_code
_entity_poly.pdbx_strand_id
1 'polypeptide(L)'
;MDDVDDVDAGPAVEQQRSVPPPRRVFPELITEQAELGEDQVYGAAAETVVEWREAWAARKRARLTLDWLRAERRRLELELRLIGVFGLTPPPADAPWGERRRERELDWRRRALRRLRWQLPLTWSLHWLLRGLTLGRWGRTRER
;
A
#
# COMPACT_ATOMS: atom_id res chain seq x y z
N MET A 1 -23.70 -63.33 -0.77
CA MET A 1 -22.71 -62.92 -1.77
C MET A 1 -22.98 -61.45 -2.02
N ASP A 2 -22.44 -60.68 -1.07
CA ASP A 2 -21.64 -59.46 -1.25
C ASP A 2 -22.18 -58.29 -2.07
N ASP A 3 -22.32 -57.17 -1.33
CA ASP A 3 -21.71 -55.85 -1.59
C ASP A 3 -22.20 -55.08 -2.85
N VAL A 4 -22.41 -53.77 -2.87
CA VAL A 4 -21.73 -52.65 -2.19
C VAL A 4 -22.72 -51.48 -2.14
N ASP A 5 -22.75 -50.77 -1.02
CA ASP A 5 -23.34 -49.45 -0.83
C ASP A 5 -22.88 -48.42 -1.89
N ASP A 6 -23.81 -47.81 -2.62
CA ASP A 6 -23.55 -46.58 -3.35
C ASP A 6 -23.84 -45.39 -2.41
N VAL A 7 -22.88 -45.14 -1.50
CA VAL A 7 -22.88 -43.94 -0.66
C VAL A 7 -22.53 -42.76 -1.55
N ASP A 8 -23.56 -41.99 -1.89
CA ASP A 8 -23.44 -40.66 -2.49
C ASP A 8 -22.59 -39.77 -1.58
N ALA A 9 -21.29 -39.76 -1.85
CA ALA A 9 -20.31 -38.88 -1.26
C ALA A 9 -20.55 -37.48 -1.81
N GLY A 10 -21.56 -36.81 -1.26
CA GLY A 10 -21.78 -35.39 -1.46
C GLY A 10 -20.45 -34.64 -1.25
N PRO A 11 -20.13 -33.64 -2.10
CA PRO A 11 -18.87 -32.94 -2.01
C PRO A 11 -18.73 -32.40 -0.60
N ALA A 12 -17.68 -32.85 0.08
CA ALA A 12 -17.24 -32.32 1.34
C ALA A 12 -17.20 -30.80 1.17
N VAL A 13 -18.22 -30.14 1.72
CA VAL A 13 -18.17 -28.73 2.02
C VAL A 13 -17.03 -28.66 3.02
N GLU A 14 -15.84 -28.38 2.49
CA GLU A 14 -14.65 -28.08 3.22
C GLU A 14 -15.03 -26.88 4.07
N GLN A 15 -15.53 -27.19 5.26
CA GLN A 15 -15.86 -26.24 6.29
C GLN A 15 -14.59 -25.43 6.41
N GLN A 16 -14.63 -24.22 5.84
CA GLN A 16 -13.68 -23.16 6.08
C GLN A 16 -13.61 -23.08 7.60
N ARG A 17 -12.62 -23.79 8.16
CA ARG A 17 -12.31 -23.75 9.58
C ARG A 17 -12.04 -22.29 9.80
N SER A 18 -13.03 -21.61 10.35
CA SER A 18 -13.04 -20.18 10.54
C SER A 18 -11.92 -19.96 11.54
N VAL A 19 -10.72 -19.68 11.04
CA VAL A 19 -9.59 -19.37 11.90
C VAL A 19 -10.08 -18.19 12.73
N PRO A 20 -10.12 -18.32 14.06
CA PRO A 20 -10.67 -17.28 14.90
C PRO A 20 -9.90 -15.99 14.59
N PRO A 21 -10.59 -14.86 14.40
CA PRO A 21 -9.93 -13.62 14.05
C PRO A 21 -8.87 -13.32 15.10
N PRO A 22 -7.69 -12.82 14.68
CA PRO A 22 -6.62 -12.51 15.61
C PRO A 22 -7.14 -11.52 16.65
N ARG A 23 -6.95 -11.84 17.94
CA ARG A 23 -7.37 -10.97 19.05
C ARG A 23 -6.46 -9.74 19.10
N ARG A 24 -6.78 -8.74 18.29
CA ARG A 24 -6.08 -7.45 18.27
C ARG A 24 -6.68 -6.51 19.30
N VAL A 25 -5.81 -5.85 20.07
CA VAL A 25 -6.21 -4.80 21.01
C VAL A 25 -6.87 -3.62 20.26
N PHE A 26 -6.39 -3.34 19.04
CA PHE A 26 -6.92 -2.29 18.17
C PHE A 26 -7.14 -2.83 16.75
N PRO A 27 -8.37 -3.24 16.38
CA PRO A 27 -8.68 -3.74 15.03
C PRO A 27 -8.58 -2.64 13.96
N GLU A 28 -8.72 -1.38 14.36
CA GLU A 28 -8.61 -0.20 13.50
C GLU A 28 -7.16 0.11 13.09
N LEU A 29 -6.16 -0.58 13.66
CA LEU A 29 -4.75 -0.34 13.44
C LEU A 29 -4.23 -1.24 12.32
N ILE A 30 -3.58 -0.65 11.32
CA ILE A 30 -2.94 -1.38 10.24
C ILE A 30 -1.53 -1.76 10.65
N THR A 31 -1.19 -3.03 10.50
CA THR A 31 0.17 -3.54 10.73
C THR A 31 0.96 -3.55 9.43
N GLU A 32 2.28 -3.32 9.52
CA GLU A 32 3.16 -3.40 8.34
C GLU A 32 3.26 -4.83 7.79
N GLN A 33 3.11 -5.84 8.65
CA GLN A 33 3.22 -7.26 8.32
C GLN A 33 1.85 -7.91 8.28
N ALA A 34 1.68 -8.87 7.38
CA ALA A 34 0.47 -9.66 7.32
C ALA A 34 0.34 -10.61 8.52
N GLU A 35 -0.86 -10.72 9.06
CA GLU A 35 -1.23 -11.64 10.12
C GLU A 35 -2.37 -12.54 9.67
N LEU A 36 -2.36 -13.79 10.12
CA LEU A 36 -3.36 -14.77 9.72
C LEU A 36 -4.76 -14.35 10.20
N GLY A 37 -5.75 -14.35 9.31
CA GLY A 37 -7.14 -14.01 9.62
C GLY A 37 -7.46 -12.51 9.63
N GLU A 38 -6.55 -11.65 9.20
CA GLU A 38 -6.78 -10.20 9.14
C GLU A 38 -7.79 -9.76 8.06
N ASP A 39 -8.05 -10.61 7.06
CA ASP A 39 -9.13 -10.39 6.09
C ASP A 39 -10.50 -10.34 6.78
N GLN A 40 -10.67 -11.10 7.87
CA GLN A 40 -11.88 -11.05 8.71
C GLN A 40 -11.94 -9.77 9.57
N VAL A 41 -10.80 -9.14 9.84
CA VAL A 41 -10.69 -7.91 10.64
C VAL A 41 -10.92 -6.67 9.78
N TYR A 42 -10.32 -6.63 8.59
CA TYR A 42 -10.39 -5.48 7.68
C TYR A 42 -11.55 -5.57 6.68
N GLY A 43 -12.09 -6.76 6.43
CA GLY A 43 -13.22 -6.98 5.53
C GLY A 43 -12.97 -6.37 4.16
N ALA A 44 -13.84 -5.45 3.73
CA ALA A 44 -13.73 -4.75 2.46
C ALA A 44 -12.45 -3.90 2.29
N ALA A 45 -11.74 -3.60 3.38
CA ALA A 45 -10.48 -2.86 3.34
C ALA A 45 -9.25 -3.77 3.10
N ALA A 46 -9.39 -5.10 3.19
CA ALA A 46 -8.27 -6.05 3.15
C ALA A 46 -7.38 -5.87 1.90
N GLU A 47 -7.99 -5.80 0.71
CA GLU A 47 -7.27 -5.56 -0.54
C GLU A 47 -6.50 -4.23 -0.52
N THR A 48 -7.13 -3.17 0.01
CA THR A 48 -6.50 -1.85 0.10
C THR A 48 -5.34 -1.85 1.09
N VAL A 49 -5.42 -2.64 2.17
CA VAL A 49 -4.34 -2.84 3.14
C VAL A 49 -3.16 -3.58 2.50
N VAL A 50 -3.41 -4.62 1.71
CA VAL A 50 -2.37 -5.34 0.97
C VAL A 50 -1.64 -4.41 0.00
N GLU A 51 -2.38 -3.67 -0.84
CA GLU A 51 -1.78 -2.69 -1.75
C GLU A 51 -0.98 -1.61 -1.00
N TRP A 52 -1.46 -1.19 0.17
CA TRP A 52 -0.76 -0.21 0.99
C TRP A 52 0.58 -0.76 1.52
N ARG A 53 0.61 -2.03 1.96
CA ARG A 53 1.86 -2.69 2.40
C ARG A 53 2.87 -2.80 1.26
N GLU A 54 2.41 -3.13 0.06
CA GLU A 54 3.27 -3.17 -1.14
C GLU A 54 3.85 -1.79 -1.45
N ALA A 55 3.00 -0.75 -1.46
CA ALA A 55 3.44 0.63 -1.68
C ALA A 55 4.42 1.10 -0.60
N TRP A 56 4.18 0.71 0.66
CA TRP A 56 5.06 1.00 1.79
C TRP A 56 6.43 0.33 1.65
N ALA A 57 6.46 -0.95 1.29
CA ALA A 57 7.69 -1.69 1.03
C ALA A 57 8.47 -1.13 -0.17
N ALA A 58 7.77 -0.80 -1.26
CA ALA A 58 8.35 -0.18 -2.45
C ALA A 58 9.01 1.16 -2.09
N ARG A 59 8.33 1.99 -1.29
CA ARG A 59 8.87 3.27 -0.80
C ARG A 59 10.10 3.07 0.08
N LYS A 60 10.11 2.08 0.99
CA LYS A 60 11.28 1.75 1.82
C LYS A 60 12.50 1.31 1.00
N ARG A 61 12.27 0.60 -0.11
CA ARG A 61 13.34 0.10 -1.01
C ARG A 61 13.82 1.13 -2.03
N ALA A 62 12.96 2.07 -2.42
CA ALA A 62 13.30 3.07 -3.42
C ALA A 62 14.36 4.05 -2.89
N ARG A 63 15.46 4.19 -3.62
CA ARG A 63 16.40 5.31 -3.45
C ARG A 63 15.68 6.60 -3.83
N LEU A 64 16.01 7.74 -3.20
CA LEU A 64 15.42 9.09 -3.40
C LEU A 64 15.44 9.55 -4.88
N THR A 65 14.57 8.97 -5.68
CA THR A 65 14.52 9.03 -7.14
C THR A 65 13.05 9.12 -7.59
N LEU A 66 12.80 9.14 -8.90
CA LEU A 66 11.44 9.18 -9.44
C LEU A 66 10.57 8.01 -8.95
N ASP A 67 11.16 6.83 -8.74
CA ASP A 67 10.43 5.67 -8.24
C ASP A 67 10.01 5.84 -6.77
N TRP A 68 10.82 6.54 -5.98
CA TRP A 68 10.44 6.94 -4.62
C TRP A 68 9.24 7.89 -4.64
N LEU A 69 9.23 8.89 -5.53
CA LEU A 69 8.12 9.83 -5.66
C LEU A 69 6.82 9.14 -6.11
N ARG A 70 6.92 8.18 -7.03
CA ARG A 70 5.77 7.37 -7.46
C ARG A 70 5.23 6.49 -6.34
N ALA A 71 6.12 5.79 -5.63
CA ALA A 71 5.74 4.97 -4.48
C ALA A 71 5.11 5.82 -3.37
N GLU A 72 5.67 6.99 -3.06
CA GLU A 72 5.13 7.90 -2.05
C GLU A 72 3.75 8.43 -2.44
N ARG A 73 3.55 8.79 -3.71
CA ARG A 73 2.24 9.18 -4.21
C ARG A 73 1.22 8.06 -4.03
N ARG A 74 1.53 6.84 -4.48
CA ARG A 74 0.61 5.70 -4.39
C ARG A 74 0.26 5.39 -2.93
N ARG A 75 1.26 5.40 -2.06
CA ARG A 75 1.10 5.21 -0.62
C ARG A 75 0.16 6.25 0.00
N LEU A 76 0.34 7.53 -0.31
CA LEU A 76 -0.51 8.60 0.22
C LEU A 76 -1.96 8.51 -0.30
N GLU A 77 -2.17 8.12 -1.56
CA GLU A 77 -3.50 7.87 -2.13
C GLU A 77 -4.22 6.73 -1.38
N LEU A 78 -3.51 5.64 -1.11
CA LEU A 78 -4.03 4.50 -0.34
C LEU A 78 -4.31 4.88 1.12
N GLU A 79 -3.41 5.62 1.77
CA GLU A 79 -3.63 6.09 3.14
C GLU A 79 -4.86 7.00 3.25
N LEU A 80 -5.11 7.87 2.27
CA LEU A 80 -6.36 8.66 2.25
C LEU A 80 -7.61 7.79 2.18
N ARG A 81 -7.57 6.70 1.41
CA ARG A 81 -8.69 5.76 1.30
C ARG A 81 -8.87 4.97 2.59
N LEU A 82 -7.79 4.46 3.16
CA LEU A 82 -7.79 3.71 4.42
C LEU A 82 -8.31 4.55 5.59
N ILE A 83 -7.80 5.78 5.73
CA ILE A 83 -8.19 6.67 6.83
C ILE A 83 -9.59 7.25 6.61
N GLY A 84 -9.90 7.68 5.38
CA GLY A 84 -11.12 8.42 5.07
C GLY A 84 -12.34 7.53 4.86
N VAL A 85 -12.20 6.40 4.17
CA VAL A 85 -13.32 5.51 3.82
C VAL A 85 -13.49 4.44 4.89
N PHE A 86 -12.38 3.79 5.27
CA PHE A 86 -12.42 2.63 6.16
C PHE A 86 -12.15 2.98 7.62
N GLY A 87 -11.77 4.22 7.91
CA GLY A 87 -11.46 4.64 9.26
C GLY A 87 -10.30 3.87 9.89
N LEU A 88 -9.39 3.35 9.08
CA LEU A 88 -8.23 2.61 9.55
C LEU A 88 -7.05 3.56 9.80
N THR A 89 -6.23 3.19 10.77
CA THR A 89 -5.07 3.96 11.21
C THR A 89 -3.80 3.30 10.69
N PRO A 90 -3.13 3.86 9.68
CA PRO A 90 -1.85 3.35 9.20
C PRO A 90 -0.72 3.59 10.21
N PRO A 91 0.33 2.74 10.21
CA PRO A 91 1.50 2.93 11.06
C PRO A 91 2.26 4.21 10.66
N PRO A 92 3.03 4.84 11.56
CA PRO A 92 3.56 4.32 12.83
C PRO A 92 2.70 4.66 14.07
N ALA A 93 1.38 4.69 13.96
CA ALA A 93 0.53 4.88 15.14
C ALA A 93 0.52 3.65 16.04
N ASP A 94 0.64 3.85 17.36
CA ASP A 94 0.54 2.79 18.38
C ASP A 94 -0.89 2.62 18.93
N ALA A 95 -1.78 3.56 18.61
CA ALA A 95 -3.17 3.58 19.02
C ALA A 95 -4.06 4.23 17.93
N PRO A 96 -5.35 3.90 17.88
CA PRO A 96 -6.28 4.50 16.94
C PRO A 96 -6.31 6.02 17.07
N TRP A 97 -6.39 6.71 15.93
CA TRP A 97 -6.51 8.17 15.95
C TRP A 97 -7.94 8.60 16.28
N GLY A 98 -8.08 9.50 17.25
CA GLY A 98 -9.32 10.25 17.42
C GLY A 98 -9.60 11.19 16.24
N GLU A 99 -10.86 11.61 16.09
CA GLU A 99 -11.38 12.37 14.94
C GLU A 99 -10.53 13.58 14.56
N ARG A 100 -10.20 14.44 15.53
CA ARG A 100 -9.37 15.64 15.30
C ARG A 100 -7.97 15.34 14.78
N ARG A 101 -7.39 14.19 15.17
CA ARG A 101 -6.07 13.77 14.67
C ARG A 101 -6.22 13.19 13.27
N ARG A 102 -7.29 12.41 13.04
CA ARG A 102 -7.63 11.85 11.73
C ARG A 102 -7.84 12.93 10.67
N GLU A 103 -8.61 13.98 10.96
CA GLU A 103 -8.83 15.11 10.04
C GLU A 103 -7.52 15.82 9.69
N ARG A 104 -6.70 16.13 10.71
CA ARG A 104 -5.38 16.75 10.50
C ARG A 104 -4.48 15.91 9.60
N GLU A 105 -4.48 14.60 9.80
CA GLU A 105 -3.71 13.66 8.99
C GLU A 105 -4.24 13.54 7.56
N LEU A 106 -5.55 13.56 7.35
CA LEU A 106 -6.15 13.60 6.02
C LEU A 106 -5.77 14.89 5.29
N ASP A 107 -5.84 16.04 5.96
CA ASP A 107 -5.49 17.32 5.36
C ASP A 107 -4.00 17.47 5.10
N TRP A 108 -3.16 16.92 5.97
CA TRP A 108 -1.73 16.83 5.74
C TRP A 108 -1.43 15.97 4.50
N ARG A 109 -2.00 14.77 4.39
CA ARG A 109 -1.82 13.87 3.22
C ARG A 109 -2.33 14.47 1.92
N ARG A 110 -3.49 15.12 1.93
CA ARG A 110 -4.03 15.86 0.78
C ARG A 110 -3.09 16.97 0.33
N ARG A 111 -2.46 17.68 1.28
CA ARG A 111 -1.46 18.71 0.98
C ARG A 111 -0.16 18.09 0.44
N ALA A 112 0.29 16.98 1.02
CA ALA A 112 1.47 16.26 0.56
C ALA A 112 1.29 15.75 -0.88
N LEU A 113 0.15 15.14 -1.22
CA LEU A 113 -0.18 14.74 -2.59
C LEU A 113 -0.20 15.92 -3.56
N ARG A 114 -0.78 17.05 -3.15
CA ARG A 114 -0.76 18.27 -3.97
C ARG A 114 0.67 18.73 -4.26
N ARG A 115 1.57 18.71 -3.26
CA ARG A 115 2.99 19.05 -3.48
C ARG A 115 3.69 18.05 -4.40
N LEU A 116 3.45 16.75 -4.21
CA LEU A 116 4.01 15.68 -5.05
C LEU A 116 3.60 15.79 -6.52
N ARG A 117 2.35 16.20 -6.78
CA ARG A 117 1.87 16.45 -8.16
C ARG A 117 2.70 17.50 -8.89
N TRP A 118 3.23 18.50 -8.18
CA TRP A 118 4.09 19.52 -8.77
C TRP A 118 5.56 19.07 -8.87
N GLN A 119 6.03 18.23 -7.95
CA GLN A 119 7.42 17.75 -7.96
C GLN A 119 7.71 16.72 -9.06
N LEU A 120 6.74 15.88 -9.42
CA LEU A 120 6.88 14.87 -10.48
C LEU A 120 7.26 15.45 -11.87
N PRO A 121 6.55 16.45 -12.42
CA PRO A 121 6.93 17.02 -13.72
C PRO A 121 8.28 17.76 -13.66
N LEU A 122 8.58 18.44 -12.54
CA LEU A 122 9.86 19.13 -12.32
C LEU A 122 11.04 18.14 -12.31
N THR A 123 10.92 17.06 -11.54
CA THR A 123 11.97 16.03 -11.45
C THR A 123 12.11 15.23 -12.74
N TRP A 124 11.02 14.98 -13.46
CA TRP A 124 11.08 14.37 -14.79
C TRP A 124 11.81 15.26 -15.81
N SER A 125 11.50 16.57 -15.79
CA SER A 125 12.18 17.55 -16.65
C SER A 125 13.68 17.65 -16.32
N LEU A 126 14.03 17.68 -15.03
CA LEU A 126 15.42 17.71 -14.58
C LEU A 126 16.18 16.43 -14.95
N HIS A 127 15.52 15.27 -14.85
CA HIS A 127 16.11 14.00 -15.26
C HIS A 127 16.46 13.99 -16.76
N TRP A 128 15.56 14.49 -17.61
CA TRP A 128 15.83 14.62 -19.05
C TRP A 128 16.91 15.66 -19.36
N LEU A 129 16.93 16.79 -18.66
CA LEU A 129 17.99 17.80 -18.78
C LEU A 129 19.37 17.22 -18.44
N LEU A 130 19.48 16.51 -17.30
CA LEU A 130 20.72 15.83 -16.90
C LEU A 130 21.13 14.75 -17.91
N ARG A 131 20.17 14.00 -18.45
CA ARG A 131 20.43 12.97 -19.46
C ARG A 131 20.86 13.57 -20.80
N GLY A 132 20.27 14.70 -21.21
CA GLY A 132 20.68 15.47 -22.38
C GLY A 132 22.07 16.09 -22.22
N LEU A 133 22.39 16.63 -21.04
CA LEU A 133 23.72 17.16 -20.70
C LEU A 133 24.81 16.08 -20.74
N THR A 134 24.53 14.90 -20.17
CA THR A 134 25.48 13.78 -20.18
C THR A 134 25.71 13.23 -21.59
N LEU A 135 24.68 13.13 -22.43
CA LEU A 135 24.82 12.76 -23.84
C LEU A 135 25.55 13.83 -24.67
N GLY A 136 25.23 15.11 -24.45
CA GLY A 136 25.88 16.24 -25.13
C GLY A 136 27.37 16.40 -24.78
N ARG A 137 27.80 15.89 -23.63
CA ARG A 137 29.21 15.87 -23.21
C ARG A 137 30.03 14.78 -23.92
N TRP A 138 29.40 13.72 -24.44
CA TRP A 138 30.07 12.66 -25.21
C TRP A 138 30.13 12.94 -26.72
N GLY A 139 29.23 13.79 -27.25
CA GLY A 139 29.28 14.21 -28.65
C GLY A 139 30.40 15.21 -28.96
N ARG A 140 30.89 15.94 -27.94
CA ARG A 140 31.89 17.02 -28.12
C ARG A 140 33.35 16.55 -28.11
N THR A 141 33.61 15.27 -27.88
CA THR A 141 34.95 14.66 -27.87
C THR A 141 35.31 13.94 -29.17
N ARG A 142 34.43 13.94 -30.19
CA ARG A 142 34.70 13.31 -31.50
C ARG A 142 35.11 14.28 -32.62
N GLU A 143 35.18 15.58 -32.33
CA GLU A 143 35.72 16.58 -33.24
C GLU A 143 36.96 17.23 -32.63
N ARG A 144 38.07 16.48 -32.58
CA ARG A 144 39.43 17.02 -32.61
C ARG A 144 40.38 15.96 -33.16
#